data_AF-A0A5J4UY71-F1
#
_entry.id   AF-A0A5J4UY71-F1
#
_cell.length_a   1.000
_cell.length_b   1.000
_cell.length_c   1.000
_cell.angle_alpha   90.00
_cell.angle_beta   90.00
_cell.angle_gamma   90.00
#
_symmetry.space_group_name_H-M   'P 1'
#
loop_
_entity.id
_entity.type
_entity.pdbx_description
1 polymer ?
#
loop_
_entity_poly.entity_id
_entity_poly.type
_entity_poly.pdbx_seq_one_letter_code
_entity_poly.pdbx_strand_id
1 'polypeptide(L)'
;MTFDDEEVYWFLRKSIHGGLSQVFHQYNIKVLTHINKLKYNPEANNITAYDLDYIITRILDLDFNSLYPSAFCEIYNKNNPYTGGKMNMAGRVTKHIKIREANDYDYRDTKRKEMMNIINSEDRFSEEK
;
A
#
# COMPACT_ATOMS: atom_id res chain seq x y z
N MET A 1 -3.82 -4.78 -19.73
CA MET A 1 -2.86 -3.65 -19.63
C MET A 1 -1.76 -3.92 -20.64
N THR A 2 -1.86 -3.30 -21.80
CA THR A 2 -0.82 -3.31 -22.85
C THR A 2 0.05 -2.08 -22.64
N PHE A 3 1.36 -2.28 -22.61
CA PHE A 3 2.33 -1.21 -22.49
C PHE A 3 3.16 -1.18 -23.76
N ASP A 4 3.15 -0.03 -24.43
CA ASP A 4 3.93 0.18 -25.65
C ASP A 4 5.29 0.83 -25.35
N ASP A 5 5.54 1.19 -24.07
CA ASP A 5 6.77 1.82 -23.58
C ASP A 5 7.45 0.91 -22.54
N GLU A 6 8.63 0.41 -22.89
CA GLU A 6 9.44 -0.50 -22.07
C GLU A 6 9.95 0.16 -20.78
N GLU A 7 10.27 1.45 -20.81
CA GLU A 7 10.77 2.15 -19.64
C GLU A 7 9.68 2.33 -18.59
N VAL A 8 8.46 2.64 -19.05
CA VAL A 8 7.27 2.69 -18.19
C VAL A 8 6.99 1.32 -17.58
N TYR A 9 7.11 0.25 -18.38
CA TYR A 9 6.95 -1.11 -17.89
C TYR A 9 7.92 -1.40 -16.73
N TRP A 10 9.22 -1.20 -16.93
CA TRP A 10 10.22 -1.48 -15.90
C TRP A 10 10.08 -0.60 -14.67
N PHE A 11 9.71 0.67 -14.85
CA PHE A 11 9.42 1.58 -13.75
C PHE A 11 8.27 1.06 -12.86
N LEU A 12 7.15 0.65 -13.47
CA LEU A 12 6.02 0.11 -12.72
C LEU A 12 6.34 -1.23 -12.05
N ARG A 13 7.06 -2.12 -12.75
CA ARG A 13 7.45 -3.43 -12.21
C ARG A 13 8.30 -3.33 -10.94
N LYS A 14 9.14 -2.30 -10.80
CA LYS A 14 9.90 -2.06 -9.57
C LYS A 14 9.02 -1.75 -8.36
N SER A 15 7.84 -1.20 -8.57
CA SER A 15 6.91 -0.81 -7.51
C SER A 15 5.89 -1.90 -7.16
N ILE A 16 5.74 -2.92 -8.00
CA ILE A 16 4.82 -4.03 -7.78
C ILE A 16 5.49 -5.07 -6.88
N HIS A 17 4.90 -5.29 -5.70
CA HIS A 17 5.32 -6.31 -4.75
C HIS A 17 4.25 -7.41 -4.67
N GLY A 18 4.67 -8.64 -4.34
CA GLY A 18 3.76 -9.77 -4.15
C GLY A 18 3.00 -9.72 -2.82
N GLY A 19 2.48 -10.86 -2.39
CA GLY A 19 1.83 -10.98 -1.07
C GLY A 19 2.79 -10.67 0.08
N LEU A 20 2.25 -10.11 1.15
CA LEU A 20 3.01 -9.84 2.38
C LEU A 20 3.10 -11.13 3.21
N SER A 21 4.32 -11.58 3.49
CA SER A 21 4.58 -12.68 4.43
C SER A 21 5.54 -12.20 5.51
N GLN A 22 5.04 -12.01 6.73
CA GLN A 22 5.81 -11.58 7.88
C GLN A 22 5.48 -12.48 9.08
N VAL A 23 6.52 -12.97 9.77
CA VAL A 23 6.39 -13.79 10.98
C VAL A 23 6.96 -13.01 12.15
N PHE A 24 6.09 -12.57 13.06
CA PHE A 24 6.50 -11.80 14.25
C PHE A 24 7.06 -12.68 15.37
N HIS A 25 6.66 -13.96 15.44
CA HIS A 25 7.17 -14.90 16.44
C HIS A 25 7.18 -16.32 15.88
N GLN A 26 8.33 -17.00 15.96
CA GLN A 26 8.48 -18.35 15.40
C GLN A 26 7.90 -19.45 16.29
N TYR A 27 7.55 -19.16 17.55
CA TYR A 27 7.24 -20.18 18.54
C TYR A 27 6.04 -19.83 19.44
N ASN A 28 4.83 -20.01 18.93
CA ASN A 28 3.60 -19.84 19.71
C ASN A 28 3.06 -21.21 20.14
N ILE A 29 3.43 -21.66 21.34
CA ILE A 29 2.94 -22.91 21.92
C ILE A 29 1.88 -22.62 22.98
N LYS A 30 0.74 -23.29 22.81
CA LYS A 30 -0.37 -23.27 23.77
C LYS A 30 0.13 -23.67 25.16
N VAL A 31 -0.25 -22.90 26.18
CA VAL A 31 0.05 -23.08 27.61
C VAL A 31 1.54 -22.86 27.97
N LEU A 32 2.40 -22.56 26.99
CA LEU A 32 3.84 -22.33 27.22
C LEU A 32 4.26 -20.89 26.89
N THR A 33 3.82 -20.36 25.75
CA THR A 33 4.26 -19.06 25.26
C THR A 33 3.41 -17.93 25.85
N HIS A 34 4.06 -16.87 26.32
CA HIS A 34 3.42 -15.62 26.74
C HIS A 34 2.99 -14.77 25.54
N ILE A 35 1.91 -14.00 25.67
CA ILE A 35 1.43 -13.11 24.61
C ILE A 35 2.39 -11.93 24.47
N ASN A 36 3.03 -11.81 23.32
CA ASN A 36 3.88 -10.68 22.97
C ASN A 36 3.06 -9.49 22.45
N LYS A 37 3.49 -8.26 22.79
CA LYS A 37 2.90 -7.03 22.28
C LYS A 37 3.99 -6.09 21.76
N LEU A 38 3.70 -5.44 20.63
CA LEU A 38 4.52 -4.36 20.09
C LEU A 38 4.00 -3.02 20.58
N LYS A 39 4.91 -2.15 21.03
CA LYS A 39 4.62 -0.75 21.37
C LYS A 39 5.53 0.17 20.56
N TYR A 40 4.92 1.06 19.80
CA TYR A 40 5.63 2.13 19.12
C TYR A 40 5.96 3.25 20.11
N ASN A 41 7.22 3.68 20.13
CA ASN A 41 7.68 4.84 20.86
C ASN A 41 7.93 5.99 19.85
N PRO A 42 7.08 7.04 19.85
CA PRO A 42 7.23 8.16 18.92
C PRO A 42 8.45 9.03 19.21
N GLU A 43 8.92 9.11 20.45
CA GLU A 43 10.08 9.94 20.82
C GLU A 43 11.38 9.34 20.31
N ALA A 44 11.53 8.01 20.45
CA ALA A 44 12.70 7.27 19.99
C ALA A 44 12.57 6.75 18.55
N ASN A 45 11.40 6.95 17.91
CA ASN A 45 11.04 6.45 16.59
C ASN A 45 11.37 4.95 16.41
N ASN A 46 11.01 4.12 17.40
CA ASN A 46 11.29 2.69 17.40
C ASN A 46 10.10 1.87 17.90
N ILE A 47 10.13 0.56 17.65
CA ILE A 47 9.12 -0.39 18.09
C ILE A 47 9.78 -1.35 19.09
N THR A 48 9.20 -1.46 20.28
CA THR A 48 9.68 -2.39 21.32
C THR A 48 8.70 -3.55 21.44
N ALA A 49 9.23 -4.78 21.43
CA ALA A 49 8.48 -5.99 21.74
C ALA A 49 8.64 -6.33 23.23
N TYR A 50 7.54 -6.70 23.90
CA TYR A 50 7.55 -7.14 25.29
C TYR A 50 6.45 -8.17 25.54
N ASP A 51 6.69 -9.07 26.50
CA ASP A 51 5.74 -10.12 26.86
C ASP A 51 4.79 -9.65 27.96
N LEU A 52 3.54 -10.12 27.87
CA LEU A 52 2.53 -9.94 28.91
C LEU A 52 2.48 -11.19 29.80
N ASP A 53 1.95 -11.06 31.01
CA ASP A 53 1.76 -12.19 31.93
C ASP A 53 0.68 -13.20 31.46
N TYR A 54 0.01 -12.92 30.34
CA TYR A 54 -1.00 -13.79 29.75
C TYR A 54 -0.35 -14.87 28.89
N ILE A 55 -0.75 -16.12 29.11
CA ILE A 55 -0.27 -17.29 28.34
C ILE A 55 -1.24 -17.59 27.19
N ILE A 56 -0.72 -17.93 26.02
CA ILE A 56 -1.52 -18.32 24.85
C ILE A 56 -2.28 -19.62 25.16
N THR A 57 -3.61 -19.59 25.06
CA THR A 57 -4.45 -20.77 25.32
C THR A 57 -5.07 -21.37 24.05
N ARG A 58 -5.21 -20.56 22.99
CA ARG A 58 -5.82 -20.93 21.70
C ARG A 58 -5.10 -20.17 20.59
N ILE A 59 -4.99 -20.80 19.43
CA ILE A 59 -4.47 -20.18 18.21
C ILE A 59 -5.63 -20.21 17.20
N LEU A 60 -5.87 -19.06 16.57
CA LEU A 60 -6.86 -18.90 15.51
C LEU A 60 -6.11 -18.52 14.24
N ASP A 61 -6.40 -19.23 13.16
CA ASP A 61 -5.98 -18.84 11.82
C ASP A 61 -7.15 -18.16 11.11
N LEU A 62 -6.87 -17.07 10.42
CA LEU A 62 -7.86 -16.28 9.70
C LEU A 62 -7.39 -16.12 8.26
N ASP A 63 -8.20 -16.63 7.34
CA ASP A 63 -7.97 -16.45 5.91
C ASP A 63 -9.07 -15.59 5.28
N PHE A 64 -8.68 -14.83 4.25
CA PHE A 64 -9.58 -13.98 3.49
C PHE A 64 -10.09 -14.74 2.26
N ASN A 65 -11.41 -14.90 2.17
CA ASN A 65 -12.04 -15.42 0.98
C ASN A 65 -11.77 -14.49 -0.21
N SER A 66 -11.03 -14.99 -1.21
CA SER A 66 -10.76 -14.25 -2.45
C SER A 66 -10.14 -12.87 -2.21
N LEU A 67 -8.98 -12.81 -1.53
CA LEU A 67 -8.28 -11.56 -1.20
C LEU A 67 -8.13 -10.61 -2.39
N TYR A 68 -7.55 -11.10 -3.50
CA TYR A 68 -7.34 -10.27 -4.69
C TYR A 68 -8.66 -9.82 -5.32
N PRO A 69 -9.60 -10.70 -5.69
CA PRO A 69 -10.90 -10.27 -6.24
C PRO A 69 -11.64 -9.27 -5.35
N SER A 70 -11.64 -9.48 -4.03
CA SER A 70 -12.28 -8.56 -3.08
C SER A 70 -11.67 -7.16 -3.12
N ALA A 71 -10.37 -7.06 -3.37
CA ALA A 71 -9.68 -5.79 -3.50
C ALA A 71 -9.82 -5.17 -4.91
N PHE A 72 -10.03 -5.98 -5.96
CA PHE A 72 -10.34 -5.50 -7.31
C PHE A 72 -11.79 -4.97 -7.43
N CYS A 73 -12.73 -5.50 -6.66
CA CYS A 73 -14.15 -5.12 -6.73
C CYS A 73 -14.52 -3.84 -5.96
N GLU A 74 -13.53 -3.03 -5.54
CA GLU A 74 -13.75 -1.79 -4.76
C GLU A 74 -14.67 -1.97 -3.53
N ILE A 75 -14.63 -3.15 -2.89
CA ILE A 75 -15.48 -3.41 -1.73
C ILE A 75 -15.15 -2.40 -0.63
N TYR A 76 -16.20 -1.75 -0.12
CA TYR A 76 -16.04 -0.76 0.93
C TYR A 76 -15.44 -1.38 2.20
N ASN A 77 -14.36 -0.78 2.68
CA ASN A 77 -13.62 -1.13 3.87
C ASN A 77 -13.40 0.13 4.73
N LYS A 78 -14.12 0.19 5.85
CA LYS A 78 -14.01 1.27 6.86
C LYS A 78 -12.60 1.49 7.40
N ASN A 79 -11.73 0.48 7.32
CA ASN A 79 -10.35 0.56 7.80
C ASN A 79 -9.40 1.25 6.80
N ASN A 80 -9.90 1.66 5.62
CA ASN A 80 -9.13 2.37 4.60
C ASN A 80 -9.68 3.79 4.33
N PRO A 81 -9.58 4.72 5.30
CA PRO A 81 -10.14 6.07 5.17
C PRO A 81 -9.44 6.92 4.09
N TYR A 82 -8.17 6.61 3.78
CA TYR A 82 -7.32 7.40 2.89
C TYR A 82 -7.77 7.40 1.42
N THR A 83 -8.64 6.47 1.05
CA THR A 83 -9.16 6.29 -0.32
C THR A 83 -10.69 6.24 -0.34
N GLY A 84 -11.34 6.89 0.64
CA GLY A 84 -12.81 6.91 0.75
C GLY A 84 -13.40 5.54 1.12
N GLY A 85 -12.61 4.67 1.74
CA GLY A 85 -13.03 3.32 2.10
C GLY A 85 -12.97 2.32 0.95
N LYS A 86 -12.35 2.61 -0.19
CA LYS A 86 -12.30 1.68 -1.33
C LYS A 86 -10.87 1.36 -1.76
N MET A 87 -10.62 0.11 -2.12
CA MET A 87 -9.35 -0.25 -2.76
C MET A 87 -9.50 -0.18 -4.28
N ASN A 88 -8.71 0.69 -4.93
CA ASN A 88 -8.71 0.84 -6.39
C ASN A 88 -7.51 0.04 -6.93
N MET A 89 -7.76 -1.07 -7.63
CA MET A 89 -6.69 -2.01 -8.01
C MET A 89 -6.51 -2.20 -9.53
N ALA A 90 -7.40 -1.66 -10.36
CA ALA A 90 -7.11 -1.49 -11.79
C ALA A 90 -6.77 -0.02 -12.08
N GLY A 91 -5.50 0.24 -12.38
CA GLY A 91 -5.03 1.54 -12.86
C GLY A 91 -4.65 1.51 -14.34
N ARG A 92 -4.67 2.66 -15.00
CA ARG A 92 -4.08 2.87 -16.33
C ARG A 92 -2.93 3.87 -16.19
N VAL A 93 -1.89 3.73 -17.02
CA VAL A 93 -0.88 4.79 -17.14
C VAL A 93 -1.45 5.92 -17.97
N THR A 94 -1.68 7.06 -17.34
CA THR A 94 -2.12 8.28 -18.05
C THR A 94 -0.93 9.03 -18.65
N LYS A 95 0.18 9.16 -17.91
CA LYS A 95 1.37 9.89 -18.36
C LYS A 95 2.62 9.46 -17.58
N HIS A 96 3.76 9.37 -18.28
CA HIS A 96 5.09 9.24 -17.67
C HIS A 96 5.82 10.58 -17.80
N ILE A 97 6.06 11.26 -16.67
CA ILE A 97 6.73 12.57 -16.64
C ILE A 97 8.13 12.39 -16.05
N LYS A 98 9.15 12.52 -16.90
CA LYS A 98 10.54 12.56 -16.45
C LYS A 98 10.88 13.95 -15.97
N ILE A 99 11.26 14.05 -14.69
CA ILE A 99 11.79 15.29 -14.11
C ILE A 99 13.30 15.28 -14.30
N ARG A 100 13.83 16.32 -14.94
CA ARG A 100 15.27 16.56 -14.96
C ARG A 100 15.67 17.28 -13.68
N GLU A 101 16.82 16.92 -13.12
CA GLU A 101 17.45 17.74 -12.08
C GLU A 101 17.89 19.06 -12.72
N ALA A 102 17.04 20.07 -12.60
CA ALA A 102 17.31 21.43 -13.01
C ALA A 102 17.09 22.32 -11.79
N ASN A 103 18.03 23.23 -11.52
CA ASN A 103 17.89 24.25 -10.48
C ASN A 103 16.97 25.41 -10.92
N ASP A 104 16.02 25.10 -11.80
CA ASP A 104 15.07 26.01 -12.40
C ASP A 104 13.73 25.86 -11.67
N TYR A 105 13.32 26.94 -11.00
CA TYR A 105 12.07 26.98 -10.26
C TYR A 105 10.84 26.90 -11.20
N ASP A 106 10.87 27.62 -12.32
CA ASP A 106 9.73 27.73 -13.24
C ASP A 106 9.46 26.41 -13.95
N TYR A 107 10.52 25.68 -14.32
CA TYR A 107 10.39 24.32 -14.85
C TYR A 107 9.70 23.37 -13.84
N ARG A 108 10.13 23.40 -12.58
CA ARG A 108 9.55 22.54 -11.52
C ARG A 108 8.11 22.93 -11.21
N ASP A 109 7.81 24.22 -11.15
CA ASP A 109 6.45 24.71 -10.90
C ASP A 109 5.49 24.32 -12.05
N THR A 110 5.95 24.43 -13.30
CA THR A 110 5.18 24.02 -14.48
C THR A 110 4.88 22.51 -14.43
N LYS A 111 5.88 21.68 -14.12
CA LYS A 111 5.67 20.23 -13.98
C LYS A 111 4.79 19.87 -12.80
N ARG A 112 4.90 20.59 -11.68
CA ARG A 112 4.00 20.43 -10.53
C ARG A 112 2.54 20.73 -10.92
N LYS A 113 2.28 21.85 -11.61
CA LYS A 113 0.94 22.21 -12.09
C LYS A 113 0.37 21.15 -13.03
N GLU A 114 1.18 20.66 -13.96
CA GLU A 114 0.81 19.56 -14.87
C GLU A 114 0.40 18.29 -14.09
N MET A 115 1.19 17.87 -13.09
CA MET A 115 0.87 16.72 -12.23
C MET A 115 -0.41 16.95 -11.42
N MET A 116 -0.60 18.14 -10.85
CA MET A 116 -1.81 18.47 -10.09
C MET A 116 -3.06 18.44 -10.97
N ASN A 117 -2.98 18.87 -12.23
CA ASN A 117 -4.09 18.80 -13.17
C ASN A 117 -4.49 17.35 -13.47
N ILE A 118 -3.51 16.44 -13.58
CA ILE A 118 -3.78 15.00 -13.75
C ILE A 118 -4.42 14.42 -12.49
N ILE A 119 -3.88 14.73 -11.29
CA ILE A 119 -4.41 14.23 -10.01
C ILE A 119 -5.86 14.71 -9.78
N ASN A 120 -6.15 15.95 -10.14
CA ASN A 120 -7.47 16.56 -9.97
C ASN A 120 -8.40 16.32 -11.16
N SER A 121 -7.95 15.57 -12.17
CA SER A 121 -8.76 15.27 -13.35
C SER A 121 -9.95 14.38 -13.02
N GLU A 122 -11.06 14.62 -13.72
CA GLU A 122 -12.26 13.77 -13.71
C GLU A 122 -12.13 12.54 -14.61
N ASP A 123 -11.01 12.35 -15.35
CA ASP A 123 -10.76 11.18 -16.23
C ASP A 123 -10.88 9.85 -15.48
N ARG A 124 -10.66 9.85 -14.16
CA ARG A 124 -10.85 8.68 -13.28
C ARG A 124 -12.32 8.25 -13.11
N PHE A 125 -13.27 9.09 -13.49
CA PHE A 125 -14.71 8.84 -13.42
C PHE A 125 -15.33 8.62 -14.80
N SER A 126 -14.58 8.79 -15.90
CA SER A 126 -15.08 8.57 -17.25
C SER A 126 -14.81 7.15 -17.71
N GLU A 127 -15.84 6.46 -18.20
CA GLU A 127 -15.75 5.10 -18.76
C GLU A 127 -15.20 5.07 -20.19
N GLU A 128 -15.12 6.21 -20.88
CA GLU A 128 -14.68 6.29 -22.28
C GLU A 128 -13.16 6.47 -22.42
N LYS A 129 -12.48 5.40 -22.86
CA LYS A 129 -11.31 5.41 -23.78
C LYS A 129 -10.80 4.00 -24.07
#